data_AF-A0A2Z5J7I8-F1
#
_entry.id   AF-A0A2Z5J7I8-F1
#
_cell.length_a   1.000
_cell.length_b   1.000
_cell.length_c   1.000
_cell.angle_alpha   90.00
_cell.angle_beta   90.00
_cell.angle_gamma   90.00
#
_symmetry.space_group_name_H-M   'P 1'
#
loop_
_entity.id
_entity.type
_entity.pdbx_description
1 polymer ?
#
loop_
_entity_poly.entity_id
_entity_poly.type
_entity_poly.pdbx_seq_one_letter_code
_entity_poly.pdbx_strand_id
1 'polypeptide(L)'
;MNRSISSLRRLFSSLRLVAALCIGLSFAALAQGAMDGPRWLLLAGIPATVLVLTILGDVAEPLRTDIAMSGLRSGGPRAFAPAVVNGVKTVDKRTGRPVLDGRSVESVFAFDLTVMPDELPAYRVQVIHPLDLQGLLHWSRAVVEYDPEQPWRVVIPGNPPREWLARANSVSPPTEVKERVGGFPAGFWTLVMGVALAAVLLVLVRLLG
;
A
#
# COMPACT_ATOMS: atom_id res chain seq x y z
N MET A 1 -19.43 17.86 22.28
CA MET A 1 -19.38 16.38 22.23
C MET A 1 -18.08 15.96 21.50
N ASN A 2 -16.92 15.98 22.18
CA ASN A 2 -15.58 15.91 21.54
C ASN A 2 -14.59 14.91 22.20
N ARG A 3 -15.06 13.89 22.93
CA ARG A 3 -14.17 12.98 23.69
C ARG A 3 -13.73 11.71 22.97
N SER A 4 -14.31 11.34 21.82
CA SER A 4 -14.05 10.02 21.20
C SER A 4 -12.85 9.94 20.25
N ILE A 5 -12.29 11.07 19.80
CA ILE A 5 -11.21 11.05 18.77
C ILE A 5 -9.82 10.85 19.41
N SER A 6 -9.63 11.25 20.68
CA SER A 6 -8.33 11.11 21.35
C SER A 6 -8.04 9.68 21.83
N SER A 7 -9.08 8.91 22.22
CA SER A 7 -8.93 7.55 22.73
C SER A 7 -8.53 6.55 21.63
N LEU A 8 -9.07 6.68 20.42
CA LEU A 8 -8.72 5.86 19.26
C LEU A 8 -7.25 6.05 18.86
N ARG A 9 -6.76 7.30 18.80
CA ARG A 9 -5.35 7.57 18.45
C ARG A 9 -4.39 6.99 19.50
N ARG A 10 -4.77 7.03 20.77
CA ARG A 10 -4.00 6.45 21.89
C ARG A 10 -3.99 4.93 21.84
N LEU A 11 -5.13 4.30 21.53
CA LEU A 11 -5.25 2.85 21.35
C LEU A 11 -4.39 2.33 20.19
N PHE A 12 -4.41 3.00 19.05
CA PHE A 12 -3.55 2.64 17.90
C PHE A 12 -2.06 2.85 18.20
N SER A 13 -1.71 3.87 18.99
CA SER A 13 -0.34 4.08 19.46
C SER A 13 0.10 3.01 20.46
N SER A 14 -0.76 2.62 21.41
CA SER A 14 -0.46 1.56 22.38
C SER A 14 -0.37 0.19 21.72
N LEU A 15 -1.21 -0.11 20.73
CA LEU A 15 -1.13 -1.38 20.00
C LEU A 15 0.21 -1.52 19.26
N ARG A 16 0.71 -0.43 18.67
CA ARG A 16 2.03 -0.38 18.01
C ARG A 16 3.17 -0.56 19.01
N LEU A 17 3.07 0.01 20.20
CA LEU A 17 4.08 -0.16 21.26
C LEU A 17 4.10 -1.60 21.78
N VAL A 18 2.94 -2.20 22.01
CA VAL A 18 2.83 -3.60 22.43
C VAL A 18 3.40 -4.53 21.35
N ALA A 19 3.06 -4.30 20.08
CA ALA A 19 3.63 -5.05 18.97
C ALA A 19 5.16 -4.91 18.90
N ALA A 20 5.69 -3.68 18.99
CA ALA A 20 7.14 -3.44 18.99
C ALA A 20 7.86 -4.13 20.16
N LEU A 21 7.23 -4.16 21.35
CA LEU A 21 7.75 -4.85 22.53
C LEU A 21 7.80 -6.36 22.32
N CYS A 22 6.72 -6.97 21.80
CA CYS A 22 6.66 -8.40 21.51
C CYS A 22 7.69 -8.82 20.44
N ILE A 23 7.86 -8.00 19.39
CA ILE A 23 8.88 -8.20 18.35
C ILE A 23 10.28 -8.14 18.97
N GLY A 24 10.55 -7.11 19.78
CA GLY A 24 11.85 -6.93 20.44
C GLY A 24 12.20 -8.07 21.39
N LEU A 25 11.24 -8.53 22.19
CA LEU A 25 11.41 -9.69 23.09
C LEU A 25 11.69 -10.99 22.33
N SER A 26 11.00 -11.21 21.21
CA SER A 26 11.20 -12.41 20.38
C SER A 26 12.61 -12.44 19.76
N PHE A 27 13.07 -11.30 19.24
CA PHE A 27 14.41 -11.17 18.67
C PHE A 27 15.52 -11.28 19.73
N ALA A 28 15.32 -10.69 20.91
CA ALA A 28 16.26 -10.78 22.01
C ALA A 28 16.40 -12.24 22.51
N ALA A 29 15.28 -12.96 22.64
CA ALA A 29 15.30 -14.38 23.01
C ALA A 29 16.04 -15.25 21.97
N LEU A 30 15.85 -14.98 20.68
CA LEU A 30 16.53 -15.70 19.59
C LEU A 30 18.03 -15.42 19.58
N ALA A 31 18.45 -14.16 19.70
CA ALA A 31 19.86 -13.79 19.74
C ALA A 31 20.57 -14.33 20.98
N GLN A 32 19.92 -14.29 22.14
CA GLN A 32 20.47 -14.81 23.38
C GLN A 32 20.56 -16.34 23.36
N GLY A 33 19.57 -17.03 22.78
CA GLY A 33 19.65 -18.48 22.52
C GLY A 33 20.76 -18.87 21.53
N ALA A 34 21.09 -18.02 20.56
CA ALA A 34 22.10 -18.29 19.54
C ALA A 34 23.55 -18.09 20.02
N MET A 35 23.78 -17.15 20.95
CA MET A 35 25.14 -16.83 21.39
C MET A 35 25.60 -17.64 22.60
N ASP A 36 24.80 -17.78 23.66
CA ASP A 36 25.22 -18.49 24.90
C ASP A 36 24.04 -19.04 25.75
N GLY A 37 22.81 -19.01 25.22
CA GLY A 37 21.58 -19.30 25.97
C GLY A 37 21.13 -20.76 25.92
N PRO A 38 20.36 -21.22 26.91
CA PRO A 38 19.81 -22.58 26.92
C PRO A 38 18.95 -22.85 25.67
N ARG A 39 19.15 -24.01 25.03
CA ARG A 39 18.58 -24.39 23.72
C ARG A 39 17.07 -24.21 23.58
N TRP A 40 16.32 -24.19 24.68
CA TRP A 40 14.88 -23.92 24.67
C TRP A 40 14.54 -22.49 24.20
N LEU A 41 15.45 -21.51 24.37
CA LEU A 41 15.28 -20.14 23.86
C LEU A 41 15.35 -20.09 22.33
N LEU A 42 16.18 -20.92 21.68
CA LEU A 42 16.19 -21.07 20.22
C LEU A 42 14.89 -21.71 19.74
N LEU A 43 14.43 -22.75 20.45
CA LEU A 43 13.18 -23.45 20.11
C LEU A 43 11.93 -22.57 20.27
N ALA A 44 11.93 -21.61 21.19
CA ALA A 44 10.84 -20.64 21.37
C ALA A 44 11.00 -19.40 20.46
N GLY A 45 12.23 -18.93 20.25
CA GLY A 45 12.52 -17.73 19.47
C GLY A 45 12.21 -17.89 17.99
N ILE A 46 12.55 -19.03 17.38
CA ILE A 46 12.29 -19.28 15.96
C ILE A 46 10.79 -19.22 15.62
N PRO A 47 9.89 -19.99 16.27
CA PRO A 47 8.47 -19.92 15.96
C PRO A 47 7.86 -18.57 16.33
N ALA A 48 8.31 -17.90 17.40
CA ALA A 48 7.85 -16.55 17.73
C ALA A 48 8.21 -15.53 16.64
N THR A 49 9.42 -15.61 16.09
CA THR A 49 9.89 -14.73 15.01
C THR A 49 9.16 -15.03 13.71
N VAL A 50 8.94 -16.32 13.39
CA VAL A 50 8.14 -16.74 12.23
C VAL A 50 6.71 -16.23 12.36
N LEU A 51 6.06 -16.40 13.53
CA LEU A 51 4.71 -15.93 13.82
C LEU A 51 4.60 -14.40 13.67
N VAL A 52 5.57 -13.66 14.21
CA VAL A 52 5.65 -12.21 14.07
C VAL A 52 5.77 -11.81 12.60
N LEU A 53 6.65 -12.47 11.83
CA LEU A 53 6.82 -12.20 10.40
C LEU A 53 5.59 -12.59 9.59
N THR A 54 4.87 -13.66 9.97
CA THR A 54 3.62 -14.04 9.30
C THR A 54 2.52 -13.04 9.59
N ILE A 55 2.30 -12.66 10.86
CA ILE A 55 1.31 -11.63 11.22
C ILE A 55 1.67 -10.29 10.55
N LEU A 56 2.96 -9.94 10.49
CA LEU A 56 3.40 -8.71 9.82
C LEU A 56 3.22 -8.80 8.30
N GLY A 57 3.46 -9.96 7.68
CA GLY A 57 3.22 -10.20 6.26
C GLY A 57 1.73 -10.14 5.91
N ASP A 58 0.88 -10.74 6.74
CA ASP A 58 -0.57 -10.76 6.58
C ASP A 58 -1.21 -9.38 6.83
N VAL A 59 -0.58 -8.54 7.66
CA VAL A 59 -0.94 -7.12 7.83
C VAL A 59 -0.34 -6.22 6.74
N ALA A 60 0.77 -6.63 6.10
CA ALA A 60 1.42 -5.90 5.02
C ALA A 60 0.75 -6.12 3.64
N GLU A 61 0.01 -7.22 3.48
CA GLU A 61 -0.88 -7.46 2.34
C GLU A 61 -2.27 -6.91 2.68
N PRO A 62 -2.52 -5.59 2.47
CA PRO A 62 -2.76 -5.10 1.11
C PRO A 62 -2.19 -3.69 0.93
N LEU A 63 -0.86 -3.56 0.88
CA LEU A 63 -0.23 -2.33 0.37
C LEU A 63 0.36 -2.53 -1.03
N ARG A 64 -0.21 -3.47 -1.81
CA ARG A 64 0.11 -3.54 -3.23
C ARG A 64 -0.57 -2.37 -3.94
N THR A 65 0.27 -1.60 -4.62
CA THR A 65 0.00 -0.39 -5.42
C THR A 65 -0.36 0.85 -4.62
N ASP A 66 0.66 1.70 -4.47
CA ASP A 66 0.62 3.15 -4.33
C ASP A 66 -0.71 3.73 -4.85
N ILE A 67 -1.68 3.87 -3.95
CA ILE A 67 -2.96 4.50 -4.22
C ILE A 67 -2.62 5.94 -4.61
N ALA A 68 -2.75 6.27 -5.88
CA ALA A 68 -2.66 7.65 -6.33
C ALA A 68 -3.93 8.39 -5.87
N MET A 69 -4.03 8.68 -4.57
CA MET A 69 -5.04 9.57 -4.00
C MET A 69 -4.74 11.04 -4.35
N SER A 70 -3.66 11.26 -5.08
CA SER A 70 -3.16 12.56 -5.50
C SER A 70 -3.84 12.96 -6.80
N GLY A 71 -4.99 13.63 -6.70
CA GLY A 71 -5.56 14.36 -7.83
C GLY A 71 -4.52 15.27 -8.52
N LEU A 72 -4.82 15.64 -9.76
CA LEU A 72 -3.98 16.56 -10.53
C LEU A 72 -3.74 17.86 -9.76
N ARG A 73 -2.56 18.44 -9.93
CA ARG A 73 -2.25 19.75 -9.37
C ARG A 73 -3.17 20.80 -10.02
N SER A 74 -3.75 21.67 -9.21
CA SER A 74 -4.52 22.82 -9.73
C SER A 74 -3.60 23.71 -10.57
N GLY A 75 -3.95 23.96 -11.84
CA GLY A 75 -3.18 24.77 -12.77
C GLY A 75 -1.89 24.13 -13.33
N GLY A 76 -1.63 22.84 -13.09
CA GLY A 76 -0.49 22.13 -13.68
C GLY A 76 -0.71 21.75 -15.16
N PRO A 77 0.36 21.35 -15.88
CA PRO A 77 0.24 20.79 -17.22
C PRO A 77 -0.60 19.50 -17.19
N ARG A 78 -1.43 19.32 -18.22
CA ARG A 78 -2.39 18.22 -18.32
C ARG A 78 -2.28 17.59 -19.69
N ALA A 79 -2.06 16.28 -19.70
CA ALA A 79 -2.02 15.48 -20.91
C ALA A 79 -3.00 14.30 -20.78
N PHE A 80 -3.45 13.78 -21.93
CA PHE A 80 -4.29 12.59 -21.98
C PHE A 80 -3.49 11.40 -22.48
N ALA A 81 -3.81 10.22 -21.97
CA ALA A 81 -3.22 8.98 -22.45
C ALA A 81 -4.28 7.86 -22.46
N PRO A 82 -4.17 6.91 -23.39
CA PRO A 82 -4.89 5.65 -23.31
C PRO A 82 -4.40 4.84 -22.11
N ALA A 83 -5.33 4.13 -21.48
CA ALA A 83 -5.04 3.23 -20.39
C ALA A 83 -5.83 1.91 -20.53
N VAL A 84 -5.23 0.83 -20.06
CA VAL A 84 -5.85 -0.49 -20.00
C VAL A 84 -6.21 -0.81 -18.56
N VAL A 85 -7.43 -1.27 -18.33
CA VAL A 85 -7.91 -1.68 -17.01
C VAL A 85 -7.50 -3.14 -16.80
N ASN A 86 -6.61 -3.38 -15.84
CA ASN A 86 -6.17 -4.72 -15.44
C ASN A 86 -7.13 -5.36 -14.44
N GLY A 87 -7.83 -4.54 -13.66
CA GLY A 87 -8.80 -5.01 -12.68
C GLY A 87 -9.50 -3.87 -11.95
N VAL A 88 -10.67 -4.20 -11.39
CA VAL A 88 -11.46 -3.28 -10.58
C VAL A 88 -11.71 -3.93 -9.23
N LYS A 89 -11.41 -3.20 -8.16
CA LYS A 89 -11.66 -3.62 -6.78
C LYS A 89 -12.52 -2.59 -6.07
N THR A 90 -13.32 -3.03 -5.12
CA THR A 90 -14.02 -2.11 -4.22
C THR A 90 -13.22 -1.97 -2.94
N VAL A 91 -12.93 -0.73 -2.56
CA VAL A 91 -12.14 -0.40 -1.37
C VAL A 91 -12.86 0.60 -0.49
N ASP A 92 -12.54 0.57 0.80
CA ASP A 92 -13.03 1.53 1.78
C ASP A 92 -12.34 2.89 1.55
N LYS A 93 -13.14 3.96 1.44
CA LYS A 93 -12.67 5.31 1.13
C LYS A 93 -11.62 5.83 2.11
N ARG A 94 -11.70 5.46 3.39
CA ARG A 94 -10.87 6.00 4.46
C ARG A 94 -9.61 5.17 4.67
N THR A 95 -9.72 3.86 4.56
CA THR A 95 -8.67 2.91 4.91
C THR A 95 -7.96 2.31 3.69
N GLY A 96 -8.54 2.43 2.50
CA GLY A 96 -8.03 1.81 1.27
C GLY A 96 -8.10 0.29 1.25
N ARG A 97 -8.75 -0.33 2.24
CA ARG A 97 -8.84 -1.78 2.38
C ARG A 97 -9.88 -2.36 1.44
N PRO A 98 -9.66 -3.56 0.88
CA PRO A 98 -10.67 -4.23 0.07
C PRO A 98 -11.93 -4.48 0.89
N VAL A 99 -13.09 -4.20 0.28
CA VAL A 99 -14.41 -4.43 0.88
C VAL A 99 -15.13 -5.47 0.03
N LEU A 100 -15.63 -6.54 0.67
CA LEU A 100 -16.38 -7.60 -0.03
C LEU A 100 -17.76 -7.08 -0.50
N ASP A 101 -18.46 -6.36 0.37
CA ASP A 101 -19.78 -5.81 0.06
C ASP A 101 -19.66 -4.35 -0.40
N GLY A 102 -19.48 -4.15 -1.70
CA GLY A 102 -19.46 -2.82 -2.35
C GLY A 102 -20.78 -2.05 -2.31
N ARG A 103 -21.62 -2.30 -1.30
CA ARG A 103 -22.90 -1.63 -1.04
C ARG A 103 -22.79 -0.57 0.05
N SER A 104 -21.64 -0.47 0.72
CA SER A 104 -21.42 0.57 1.74
C SER A 104 -21.29 1.94 1.07
N VAL A 105 -21.88 2.97 1.69
CA VAL A 105 -21.73 4.38 1.26
C VAL A 105 -20.27 4.85 1.34
N GLU A 106 -19.46 4.17 2.15
CA GLU A 106 -18.02 4.44 2.27
C GLU A 106 -17.17 3.65 1.28
N SER A 107 -17.77 2.86 0.40
CA SER A 107 -17.05 2.10 -0.62
C SER A 107 -16.81 2.92 -1.89
N VAL A 108 -15.62 2.77 -2.47
CA VAL A 108 -15.17 3.45 -3.69
C VAL A 108 -14.45 2.44 -4.59
N PHE A 109 -14.40 2.71 -5.89
CA PHE A 109 -13.72 1.84 -6.84
C PHE A 109 -12.23 2.16 -6.90
N ALA A 110 -11.40 1.13 -6.81
CA ALA A 110 -9.98 1.17 -7.10
C ALA A 110 -9.73 0.48 -8.45
N PHE A 111 -9.36 1.29 -9.44
CA PHE A 111 -9.04 0.86 -10.79
C PHE A 111 -7.55 0.64 -10.91
N ASP A 112 -7.14 -0.58 -11.26
CA ASP A 112 -5.77 -0.91 -11.61
C ASP A 112 -5.58 -0.67 -13.09
N LEU A 113 -4.81 0.37 -13.43
CA LEU A 113 -4.65 0.89 -14.78
C LEU A 113 -3.20 0.76 -15.23
N THR A 114 -2.99 0.30 -16.46
CA THR A 114 -1.74 0.48 -17.19
C THR A 114 -1.89 1.69 -18.10
N VAL A 115 -1.21 2.78 -17.78
CA VAL A 115 -1.24 4.01 -18.56
C VAL A 115 -0.16 3.96 -19.63
N MET A 116 -0.52 4.34 -20.86
CA MET A 116 0.33 4.28 -22.04
C MET A 116 0.46 5.67 -22.67
N PRO A 117 1.26 6.57 -22.07
CA PRO A 117 1.54 7.87 -22.67
C PRO A 117 2.42 7.74 -23.92
N ASP A 118 2.33 8.71 -24.85
CA ASP A 118 3.06 8.66 -26.12
C ASP A 118 4.60 8.84 -25.93
N GLU A 119 5.01 9.69 -24.99
CA GLU A 119 6.42 10.10 -24.81
C GLU A 119 7.14 9.36 -23.67
N LEU A 120 6.42 8.51 -22.91
CA LEU A 120 6.94 7.87 -21.71
C LEU A 120 6.66 6.36 -21.75
N PRO A 121 7.47 5.53 -21.06
CA PRO A 121 7.20 4.10 -20.98
C PRO A 121 5.88 3.83 -20.25
N ALA A 122 5.20 2.77 -20.64
CA ALA A 122 3.96 2.35 -19.98
C ALA A 122 4.21 2.05 -18.50
N TYR A 123 3.30 2.53 -17.64
CA TYR A 123 3.40 2.37 -16.20
C TYR A 123 2.08 1.95 -15.58
N ARG A 124 2.15 1.18 -14.49
CA ARG A 124 0.99 0.71 -13.75
C ARG A 124 0.67 1.65 -12.58
N VAL A 125 -0.59 2.02 -12.42
CA VAL A 125 -1.07 2.91 -11.37
C VAL A 125 -2.45 2.45 -10.88
N GLN A 126 -2.71 2.62 -9.60
CA GLN A 126 -4.04 2.43 -9.04
C GLN A 126 -4.71 3.79 -8.81
N VAL A 127 -5.88 3.99 -9.43
CA VAL A 127 -6.69 5.21 -9.30
C VAL A 127 -7.95 4.89 -8.51
N ILE A 128 -8.24 5.68 -7.48
CA ILE A 128 -9.48 5.56 -6.71
C ILE A 128 -10.49 6.59 -7.18
N HIS A 129 -11.71 6.14 -7.48
CA HIS A 129 -12.81 7.01 -7.84
C HIS A 129 -14.14 6.52 -7.22
N PRO A 130 -15.00 7.41 -6.71
CA PRO A 130 -16.28 7.01 -6.10
C PRO A 130 -17.31 6.48 -7.10
N LEU A 131 -17.13 6.75 -8.39
CA LEU A 131 -18.02 6.34 -9.47
C LEU A 131 -17.27 5.51 -10.50
N ASP A 132 -17.96 4.59 -11.14
CA ASP A 132 -17.50 3.94 -12.36
C ASP A 132 -17.61 4.92 -13.54
N LEU A 133 -16.59 5.77 -13.69
CA LEU A 133 -16.50 6.69 -14.81
C LEU A 133 -16.06 5.94 -16.05
N GLN A 134 -16.66 6.26 -17.20
CA GLN A 134 -16.39 5.59 -18.48
C GLN A 134 -16.74 4.09 -18.47
N GLY A 135 -17.52 3.55 -17.52
CA GLY A 135 -18.01 2.16 -17.58
C GLY A 135 -16.91 1.10 -17.47
N LEU A 136 -15.85 1.37 -16.70
CA LEU A 136 -14.67 0.52 -16.56
C LEU A 136 -14.95 -0.79 -15.81
N LEU A 137 -16.11 -0.93 -15.17
CA LEU A 137 -16.59 -2.23 -14.69
C LEU A 137 -16.88 -3.20 -15.86
N HIS A 138 -17.21 -2.67 -17.04
CA HIS A 138 -17.61 -3.45 -18.21
C HIS A 138 -16.62 -3.35 -19.37
N TRP A 139 -15.78 -2.31 -19.39
CA TRP A 139 -14.80 -2.09 -20.45
C TRP A 139 -13.37 -2.08 -19.91
N SER A 140 -12.47 -2.75 -20.62
CA SER A 140 -11.06 -2.91 -20.25
C SER A 140 -10.18 -1.75 -20.72
N ARG A 141 -10.76 -0.66 -21.24
CA ARG A 141 -10.06 0.45 -21.86
C ARG A 141 -10.58 1.76 -21.30
N ALA A 142 -9.67 2.65 -20.95
CA ALA A 142 -9.95 3.93 -20.36
C ALA A 142 -9.12 5.02 -21.05
N VAL A 143 -9.59 6.26 -20.93
CA VAL A 143 -8.74 7.44 -21.14
C VAL A 143 -8.45 8.03 -19.78
N VAL A 144 -7.20 8.37 -19.52
CA VAL A 144 -6.78 9.05 -18.30
C VAL A 144 -6.19 10.41 -18.59
N GLU A 145 -6.33 11.33 -17.65
CA GLU A 145 -5.64 12.61 -17.63
C GLU A 145 -4.50 12.50 -16.61
N TYR A 146 -3.29 12.88 -17.01
CA TYR A 146 -2.10 12.81 -16.16
C TYR A 146 -1.27 14.10 -16.24
N ASP A 147 -0.47 14.32 -15.20
CA ASP A 147 0.54 15.39 -15.17
C ASP A 147 1.85 14.86 -15.79
N PRO A 148 2.33 15.40 -16.91
CA PRO A 148 3.55 14.92 -17.55
C PRO A 148 4.81 15.13 -16.70
N GLU A 149 4.83 16.12 -15.79
CA GLU A 149 5.94 16.31 -14.85
C GLU A 149 5.89 15.30 -13.70
N GLN A 150 4.70 14.80 -13.38
CA GLN A 150 4.45 13.84 -12.29
C GLN A 150 3.52 12.74 -12.77
N PRO A 151 4.01 11.79 -13.61
CA PRO A 151 3.16 10.80 -14.29
C PRO A 151 2.40 9.87 -13.34
N TRP A 152 2.79 9.80 -12.06
CA TRP A 152 2.02 9.08 -11.04
C TRP A 152 0.74 9.81 -10.58
N ARG A 153 0.53 11.07 -10.97
CA ARG A 153 -0.72 11.81 -10.72
C ARG A 153 -1.64 11.61 -11.90
N VAL A 154 -2.58 10.68 -11.74
CA VAL A 154 -3.51 10.28 -12.79
C VAL A 154 -4.94 10.40 -12.28
N VAL A 155 -5.83 10.89 -13.13
CA VAL A 155 -7.28 10.92 -12.87
C VAL A 155 -8.04 10.37 -14.08
N ILE A 156 -9.18 9.76 -13.81
CA ILE A 156 -10.10 9.30 -14.86
C ILE A 156 -11.09 10.44 -15.13
N PRO A 157 -11.03 11.13 -16.28
CA PRO A 157 -11.99 12.18 -16.63
C PRO A 157 -13.38 11.56 -16.85
N GLY A 158 -14.44 12.25 -16.40
CA GLY A 158 -15.82 11.80 -16.60
C GLY A 158 -16.30 11.93 -18.05
N ASN A 159 -15.72 12.87 -18.82
CA ASN A 159 -16.04 13.08 -20.23
C ASN A 159 -14.74 13.32 -21.02
N PRO A 160 -13.98 12.27 -21.39
CA PRO A 160 -12.75 12.41 -22.15
C PRO A 160 -13.01 12.90 -23.60
N PRO A 161 -12.05 13.58 -24.24
CA PRO A 161 -12.18 13.95 -25.65
C PRO A 161 -12.33 12.72 -26.56
N ARG A 162 -13.18 12.82 -27.59
CA ARG A 162 -13.53 11.70 -28.48
C ARG A 162 -12.34 11.11 -29.24
N GLU A 163 -11.38 11.95 -29.62
CA GLU A 163 -10.14 11.53 -30.29
C GLU A 163 -9.30 10.56 -29.43
N TRP A 164 -9.30 10.75 -28.12
CA TRP A 164 -8.59 9.89 -27.18
C TRP A 164 -9.35 8.61 -26.89
N LEU A 165 -10.69 8.66 -26.89
CA LEU A 165 -11.51 7.44 -26.81
C LEU A 165 -11.27 6.50 -28.00
N ALA A 166 -11.20 7.06 -29.22
CA ALA A 166 -10.88 6.28 -30.41
C ALA A 166 -9.49 5.63 -30.30
N ARG A 167 -8.49 6.40 -29.82
CA ARG A 167 -7.14 5.89 -29.58
C ARG A 167 -7.11 4.79 -28.52
N ALA A 168 -7.76 4.98 -27.38
CA ALA A 168 -7.83 3.96 -26.33
C ALA A 168 -8.41 2.63 -26.87
N ASN A 169 -9.42 2.70 -27.75
CA ASN A 169 -10.00 1.53 -28.41
C ASN A 169 -9.07 0.81 -29.38
N SER A 170 -8.15 1.53 -30.03
CA SER A 170 -7.18 0.95 -30.98
C SER A 170 -5.91 0.41 -30.34
N VAL A 171 -5.61 0.78 -29.10
CA VAL A 171 -4.34 0.45 -28.44
C VAL A 171 -4.37 -0.99 -27.91
N SER A 172 -3.30 -1.73 -28.21
CA SER A 172 -3.01 -3.04 -27.65
C SER A 172 -2.23 -2.91 -26.34
N PRO A 173 -2.49 -3.76 -25.33
CA PRO A 173 -1.76 -3.72 -24.07
C PRO A 173 -0.26 -3.96 -24.31
N PRO A 174 0.62 -3.24 -23.59
CA PRO A 174 2.06 -3.33 -23.76
C PRO A 174 2.62 -4.60 -23.11
N THR A 175 3.64 -5.19 -23.73
CA THR A 175 4.31 -6.40 -23.23
C THR A 175 5.16 -6.14 -21.97
N GLU A 176 5.70 -4.92 -21.85
CA GLU A 176 6.52 -4.50 -20.71
C GLU A 176 5.86 -3.32 -19.99
N VAL A 177 5.71 -3.44 -18.67
CA VAL A 177 5.08 -2.42 -17.82
C VAL A 177 6.00 -2.13 -16.66
N LYS A 178 6.34 -0.85 -16.45
CA LYS A 178 7.10 -0.44 -15.27
C LYS A 178 6.18 -0.48 -14.05
N GLU A 179 6.36 -1.49 -13.21
CA GLU A 179 5.70 -1.52 -11.90
C GLU A 179 6.37 -0.49 -10.98
N ARG A 180 5.57 0.40 -10.40
CA ARG A 180 6.05 1.28 -9.34
C ARG A 180 6.12 0.47 -8.05
N VAL A 181 7.34 0.10 -7.63
CA VAL A 181 7.61 -0.42 -6.28
C VAL A 181 7.48 0.75 -5.31
N GLY A 182 6.26 1.06 -4.91
CA GLY A 182 5.94 2.19 -4.04
C GLY A 182 6.25 1.89 -2.58
N GLY A 183 7.10 2.72 -1.97
CA GLY A 183 7.21 2.95 -0.53
C GLY A 183 7.65 1.77 0.35
N PHE A 184 8.21 2.08 1.52
CA PHE A 184 8.43 1.05 2.53
C PHE A 184 7.08 0.49 3.02
N PRO A 185 6.94 -0.83 3.18
CA PRO A 185 5.68 -1.45 3.58
C PRO A 185 5.17 -0.87 4.90
N ALA A 186 3.84 -0.77 5.03
CA ALA A 186 3.19 -0.35 6.27
C ALA A 186 3.53 -1.36 7.37
N GLY A 187 4.55 -1.06 8.17
CA GLY A 187 5.11 -2.00 9.14
C GLY A 187 6.65 -1.99 9.21
N PHE A 188 7.30 -1.41 8.19
CA PHE A 188 8.77 -1.27 8.16
C PHE A 188 9.29 -0.52 9.38
N TRP A 189 8.68 0.62 9.74
CA TRP A 189 9.08 1.40 10.90
C TRP A 189 8.85 0.68 12.24
N THR A 190 7.79 -0.11 12.37
CA THR A 190 7.55 -0.93 13.57
C THR A 190 8.57 -2.06 13.69
N LEU A 191 9.01 -2.64 12.56
CA LEU A 191 10.07 -3.64 12.55
C LEU A 191 11.42 -3.01 12.93
N VAL A 192 11.77 -1.87 12.35
CA VAL A 192 13.00 -1.13 12.70
C VAL A 192 13.04 -0.81 14.19
N MET A 193 11.92 -0.34 14.76
CA MET A 193 11.82 -0.06 16.19
C MET A 193 11.93 -1.33 17.05
N GLY A 194 11.31 -2.44 16.62
CA GLY A 194 11.43 -3.72 17.31
C GLY A 194 12.87 -4.25 17.35
N VAL A 195 13.59 -4.17 16.22
CA VAL A 195 15.00 -4.57 16.12
C VAL A 195 15.90 -3.67 16.97
N ALA A 196 15.68 -2.35 16.93
CA ALA A 196 16.43 -1.41 17.77
C ALA A 196 16.22 -1.70 19.27
N LEU A 197 14.99 -1.99 19.68
CA LEU A 197 14.67 -2.34 21.06
C LEU A 197 15.35 -3.65 21.49
N ALA A 198 15.36 -4.66 20.62
CA ALA A 198 16.08 -5.92 20.87
C ALA A 198 17.58 -5.69 21.07
N ALA A 199 18.20 -4.86 20.23
CA ALA A 199 19.61 -4.52 20.35
C ALA A 199 19.93 -3.83 21.69
N VAL A 200 19.10 -2.88 22.12
CA VAL A 200 19.25 -2.19 23.41
C VAL A 200 19.12 -3.17 24.58
N LEU A 201 18.10 -4.04 24.56
CA LEU A 201 17.90 -5.07 25.58
C LEU A 201 19.11 -6.01 25.68
N LEU A 202 19.66 -6.45 24.55
CA LEU A 202 20.86 -7.30 24.53
C LEU A 202 22.09 -6.62 25.13
N VAL A 203 22.29 -5.34 24.82
CA VAL A 203 23.39 -4.55 25.41
C VAL A 203 23.18 -4.40 26.92
N LEU A 204 21.95 -4.14 27.38
CA LEU A 204 21.65 -3.98 28.79
C LEU A 204 21.91 -5.28 29.58
N VAL A 205 21.47 -6.42 29.04
CA VAL A 205 21.71 -7.75 29.64
C VAL A 205 23.20 -8.06 29.70
N ARG A 206 23.98 -7.70 28.66
CA ARG A 206 25.44 -7.86 28.62
C ARG A 206 26.21 -6.95 29.59
N LEU A 207 25.61 -5.84 30.02
CA LEU A 207 26.23 -4.88 30.95
C LEU A 207 25.86 -5.15 32.41
N LEU A 208 24.70 -5.77 32.68
CA LEU A 208 24.23 -6.10 34.02
C LEU A 208 24.46 -7.55 34.45
N GLY A 209 24.75 -8.46 33.52
CA GLY A 209 25.15 -9.85 33.80
C GLY A 209 26.64 -10.04 33.64
#